data_AF-A0A8J6SA92-F1
#
_entry.id   AF-A0A8J6SA92-F1
#
_cell.length_a   1.000
_cell.length_b   1.000
_cell.length_c   1.000
_cell.angle_alpha   90.00
_cell.angle_beta   90.00
_cell.angle_gamma   90.00
#
_symmetry.space_group_name_H-M   'P 1'
#
loop_
_entity.id
_entity.type
_entity.pdbx_description
1 polymer ?
#
loop_
_entity_poly.entity_id
_entity_poly.type
_entity_poly.pdbx_seq_one_letter_code
_entity_poly.pdbx_strand_id
1 'polypeptide(L)'
;MDEVVKKVAALGLPGVILVITMAATGLTGAAAITAALAFLGGPAGMLGGIAVLGLTGLITDALAKVGLEDFLTAVYCTRRLQEPHGKLLEEINSLSLFDGDIKDRLRSTVTDGCGCATVADAYITDITTQAIAILQSVPGITPAHHRDFKSANPIMRLRDGTAVRTWKNPVGVDHVFLADGNDRMIYGGYVGWIHSQGLNQAIAKIRRDFT
;
A
#
# COMPACT_ATOMS: atom_id res chain seq x y z
N MET A 1 -13.85 -4.90 2.60
CA MET A 1 -12.86 -3.82 2.75
C MET A 1 -12.62 -3.13 1.42
N ASP A 2 -12.26 -3.87 0.36
CA ASP A 2 -11.99 -3.34 -0.99
C ASP A 2 -13.13 -2.49 -1.56
N GLU A 3 -14.38 -2.86 -1.30
CA GLU A 3 -15.55 -2.13 -1.80
C GLU A 3 -15.67 -0.74 -1.15
N VAL A 4 -15.34 -0.61 0.13
CA VAL A 4 -15.37 0.68 0.84
C VAL A 4 -14.24 1.56 0.33
N VAL A 5 -13.04 0.99 0.14
CA VAL A 5 -11.88 1.69 -0.42
C VAL A 5 -12.18 2.19 -1.83
N LYS A 6 -12.78 1.37 -2.70
CA LYS A 6 -13.18 1.77 -4.05
C LYS A 6 -14.22 2.89 -4.04
N LYS A 7 -15.22 2.82 -3.18
CA LYS A 7 -16.26 3.86 -3.06
C LYS A 7 -15.69 5.19 -2.56
N VAL A 8 -14.79 5.15 -1.58
CA VAL A 8 -14.11 6.36 -1.07
C VAL A 8 -13.12 6.90 -2.09
N ALA A 9 -12.38 6.04 -2.80
CA ALA A 9 -11.49 6.45 -3.88
C ALA A 9 -12.25 7.11 -5.04
N ALA A 10 -13.43 6.60 -5.39
CA ALA A 10 -14.31 7.17 -6.42
C ALA A 10 -14.83 8.57 -6.04
N LEU A 11 -14.88 8.91 -4.75
CA LEU A 11 -15.24 10.25 -4.27
C LEU A 11 -14.07 11.25 -4.36
N GLY A 12 -12.85 10.79 -4.59
CA GLY A 12 -11.67 11.66 -4.74
C GLY A 12 -11.25 12.35 -3.43
N LEU A 13 -10.72 13.57 -3.56
CA LEU A 13 -10.27 14.40 -2.42
C LEU A 13 -11.36 14.58 -1.33
N PRO A 14 -12.65 14.84 -1.67
CA PRO A 14 -13.72 14.89 -0.67
C PRO A 14 -13.86 13.63 0.18
N GLY A 15 -13.69 12.44 -0.41
CA GLY A 15 -13.73 11.16 0.32
C GLY A 15 -12.58 11.02 1.31
N VAL A 16 -11.38 11.48 0.92
CA VAL A 16 -10.20 11.50 1.79
C VAL A 16 -10.40 12.45 2.98
N ILE A 17 -10.89 13.67 2.73
CA ILE A 17 -11.15 14.66 3.80
C ILE A 17 -12.17 14.12 4.81
N LEU A 18 -13.21 13.43 4.34
CA LEU A 18 -14.19 12.79 5.21
C LEU A 18 -13.53 11.77 6.15
N VAL A 19 -12.70 10.88 5.63
CA VAL A 19 -12.02 9.86 6.43
C VAL A 19 -11.10 10.48 7.48
N ILE A 20 -10.36 11.52 7.10
CA ILE A 20 -9.44 12.25 7.98
C ILE A 20 -10.20 12.92 9.12
N THR A 21 -11.25 13.66 8.77
CA THR A 21 -12.07 14.38 9.76
C THR A 21 -12.71 13.40 10.74
N MET A 22 -13.19 12.24 10.29
CA MET A 22 -13.70 11.19 11.17
C MET A 22 -12.64 10.64 12.11
N ALA A 23 -11.44 10.36 11.60
CA ALA A 23 -10.36 9.80 12.40
C ALA A 23 -9.79 10.80 13.42
N ALA A 24 -9.68 12.08 13.04
CA ALA A 24 -9.18 13.14 13.92
C ALA A 24 -10.20 13.54 14.99
N THR A 25 -11.49 13.55 14.67
CA THR A 25 -12.53 13.98 15.62
C THR A 25 -13.04 12.85 16.50
N GLY A 26 -12.78 11.58 16.15
CA GLY A 26 -13.32 10.41 16.86
C GLY A 26 -14.85 10.37 16.93
N LEU A 27 -15.53 11.27 16.21
CA LEU A 27 -16.96 11.54 16.35
C LEU A 27 -17.73 10.92 15.18
N THR A 28 -18.40 9.81 15.47
CA THR A 28 -19.51 9.31 14.66
C THR A 28 -20.72 10.21 14.91
N GLY A 29 -20.83 11.34 14.20
CA GLY A 29 -21.88 12.31 14.50
C GLY A 29 -22.19 13.33 13.42
N ALA A 30 -23.35 13.97 13.58
CA ALA A 30 -23.94 14.90 12.62
C ALA A 30 -23.02 16.07 12.22
N ALA A 31 -22.08 16.49 13.09
CA ALA A 31 -21.17 17.62 12.87
C ALA A 31 -20.08 17.35 11.80
N ALA A 32 -19.44 16.17 11.80
CA ALA A 32 -18.46 15.79 10.78
C ALA A 32 -19.14 15.62 9.41
N ILE A 33 -20.35 15.08 9.42
CA ILE A 33 -21.22 14.93 8.25
C ILE A 33 -21.65 16.30 7.72
N THR A 34 -21.99 17.27 8.58
CA THR A 34 -22.34 18.63 8.14
C THR A 34 -21.15 19.39 7.57
N ALA A 35 -19.95 19.27 8.14
CA ALA A 35 -18.76 19.89 7.59
C ALA A 35 -18.38 19.31 6.22
N ALA A 36 -18.42 17.98 6.07
CA ALA A 36 -18.16 17.31 4.80
C ALA A 36 -19.25 17.62 3.75
N LEU A 37 -20.53 17.66 4.15
CA LEU A 37 -21.66 18.03 3.28
C LEU A 37 -21.64 19.50 2.88
N ALA A 38 -21.22 20.40 3.76
CA ALA A 38 -21.09 21.82 3.46
C ALA A 38 -19.96 22.07 2.44
N PHE A 39 -18.86 21.31 2.53
CA PHE A 39 -17.78 21.34 1.54
C PHE A 39 -18.19 20.72 0.20
N LEU A 40 -19.09 19.73 0.22
CA LEU A 40 -19.69 19.06 -0.96
C LEU A 40 -21.01 19.72 -1.42
N GLY A 41 -21.38 20.87 -0.84
CA GLY A 41 -22.72 21.46 -0.81
C GLY A 41 -23.18 22.16 -2.08
N GLY A 42 -23.26 21.43 -3.20
CA GLY A 42 -24.17 21.78 -4.29
C GLY A 42 -25.64 21.43 -3.96
N PRO A 43 -26.61 21.78 -4.81
CA PRO A 43 -28.07 21.59 -4.62
C PRO A 43 -28.55 20.13 -4.42
N ALA A 44 -27.64 19.15 -4.31
CA ALA A 44 -27.89 17.73 -4.06
C ALA A 44 -27.77 17.33 -2.56
N GLY A 45 -27.74 18.29 -1.64
CA GLY A 45 -27.37 18.08 -0.23
C GLY A 45 -28.11 16.99 0.55
N MET A 46 -29.38 16.70 0.20
CA MET A 46 -30.14 15.63 0.87
C MET A 46 -29.73 14.22 0.39
N LEU A 47 -29.50 14.04 -0.91
CA LEU A 47 -29.03 12.77 -1.48
C LEU A 47 -27.57 12.52 -1.13
N GLY A 48 -26.75 13.57 -1.14
CA GLY A 48 -25.38 13.52 -0.64
C GLY A 48 -25.32 13.10 0.82
N GLY A 49 -26.23 13.60 1.67
CA GLY A 49 -26.30 13.25 3.09
C GLY A 49 -26.55 11.76 3.34
N ILE A 50 -27.47 11.15 2.59
CA ILE A 50 -27.77 9.72 2.70
C ILE A 50 -26.56 8.87 2.25
N ALA A 51 -25.91 9.27 1.14
CA ALA A 51 -24.71 8.59 0.65
C ALA A 51 -23.55 8.65 1.67
N VAL A 52 -23.33 9.83 2.27
CA VAL A 52 -22.31 10.03 3.31
C VAL A 52 -22.62 9.21 4.55
N LEU A 53 -23.87 9.20 5.03
CA LEU A 53 -24.28 8.40 6.19
C LEU A 53 -23.99 6.90 5.98
N GLY A 54 -24.36 6.36 4.81
CA GLY A 54 -24.08 4.97 4.47
C GLY A 54 -22.58 4.65 4.44
N LEU A 55 -21.76 5.57 3.95
CA LEU A 55 -20.30 5.40 3.91
C LEU A 55 -19.64 5.57 5.28
N THR A 56 -20.11 6.49 6.13
CA THR A 56 -19.50 6.73 7.45
C THR A 56 -19.52 5.49 8.34
N GLY A 57 -20.58 4.69 8.32
CA GLY A 57 -20.62 3.42 9.08
C GLY A 57 -19.57 2.42 8.58
N LEU A 58 -19.41 2.33 7.25
CA LEU A 58 -18.46 1.41 6.62
C LEU A 58 -17.00 1.85 6.78
N ILE A 59 -16.74 3.16 6.73
CA ILE A 59 -15.42 3.77 6.96
C ILE A 59 -15.00 3.53 8.42
N THR A 60 -15.92 3.68 9.37
CA THR A 60 -15.62 3.48 10.80
C THR A 60 -15.19 2.04 11.09
N ASP A 61 -15.93 1.05 10.57
CA ASP A 61 -15.56 -0.37 10.71
C ASP A 61 -14.21 -0.70 10.04
N ALA A 62 -13.92 -0.07 8.89
CA ALA A 62 -12.64 -0.25 8.21
C ALA A 62 -11.46 0.40 8.98
N LEU A 63 -11.65 1.62 9.48
CA LEU A 63 -10.66 2.34 10.29
C LEU A 63 -10.37 1.60 11.60
N ALA A 64 -11.38 0.99 12.22
CA ALA A 64 -11.20 0.21 13.44
C ALA A 64 -10.38 -1.08 13.22
N LYS A 65 -10.43 -1.66 12.01
CA LYS A 65 -9.74 -2.91 11.68
C LYS A 65 -8.30 -2.74 11.22
N VAL A 66 -8.02 -1.69 10.46
CA VAL A 66 -6.76 -1.53 9.71
C VAL A 66 -6.02 -0.24 10.07
N GLY A 67 -6.65 0.65 10.85
CA GLY A 67 -6.08 1.95 11.17
C GLY A 67 -6.19 2.97 10.02
N LEU A 68 -5.95 4.24 10.35
CA LEU A 68 -6.12 5.36 9.42
C LEU A 68 -5.10 5.35 8.29
N GLU A 69 -3.83 5.09 8.61
CA GLU A 69 -2.72 5.19 7.67
C GLU A 69 -2.85 4.16 6.54
N ASP A 70 -3.15 2.91 6.89
CA ASP A 70 -3.28 1.83 5.91
C ASP A 70 -4.54 1.98 5.06
N PHE A 71 -5.63 2.46 5.65
CA PHE A 71 -6.86 2.79 4.92
C PHE A 71 -6.63 3.92 3.89
N LEU A 72 -5.98 5.01 4.31
CA LEU A 72 -5.65 6.13 3.41
C LEU A 72 -4.71 5.69 2.29
N THR A 73 -3.71 4.88 2.62
CA THR A 73 -2.78 4.30 1.65
C THR A 73 -3.56 3.51 0.58
N ALA A 74 -4.49 2.63 0.99
CA ALA A 74 -5.31 1.85 0.06
C ALA A 74 -6.20 2.72 -0.86
N VAL A 75 -6.76 3.81 -0.33
CA VAL A 75 -7.58 4.78 -1.09
C VAL A 75 -6.73 5.49 -2.15
N TYR A 76 -5.56 6.04 -1.76
CA TYR A 76 -4.66 6.72 -2.69
C TYR A 76 -4.09 5.78 -3.75
N CYS A 77 -3.87 4.51 -3.38
CA CYS A 77 -3.47 3.47 -4.32
C CYS A 77 -4.52 3.20 -5.40
N THR A 78 -5.78 3.15 -5.00
CA THR A 78 -6.89 2.99 -5.94
C THR A 78 -7.03 4.21 -6.85
N ARG A 79 -6.92 5.43 -6.29
CA ARG A 79 -6.99 6.68 -7.06
C ARG A 79 -5.85 6.83 -8.06
N ARG A 80 -4.64 6.33 -7.75
CA ARG A 80 -3.48 6.32 -8.67
C ARG A 80 -3.74 5.59 -9.99
N LEU A 81 -4.68 4.63 -10.01
CA LEU A 81 -5.07 3.92 -11.23
C LEU A 81 -6.02 4.73 -12.11
N GLN A 82 -6.70 5.73 -11.54
CA GLN A 82 -7.74 6.53 -12.21
C GLN A 82 -7.30 7.97 -12.46
N GLU A 83 -6.34 8.49 -11.69
CA GLU A 83 -5.90 9.88 -11.71
C GLU A 83 -4.38 9.99 -11.94
N PRO A 84 -3.90 11.06 -12.62
CA PRO A 84 -2.48 11.24 -12.90
C PRO A 84 -1.68 11.61 -11.64
N HIS A 85 -0.45 11.11 -11.56
CA HIS A 85 0.44 11.26 -10.40
C HIS A 85 0.66 12.71 -9.96
N GLY A 86 0.77 13.66 -10.91
CA GLY A 86 1.02 15.08 -10.59
C GLY A 86 -0.11 15.71 -9.77
N LYS A 87 -1.37 15.37 -10.08
CA LYS A 87 -2.56 15.89 -9.39
C LYS A 87 -2.65 15.36 -7.96
N LEU A 88 -2.37 14.06 -7.76
CA LEU A 88 -2.37 13.43 -6.44
C LEU A 88 -1.27 14.00 -5.53
N LEU A 89 -0.09 14.29 -6.08
CA LEU A 89 1.02 14.90 -5.34
C LEU A 89 0.72 16.34 -4.90
N GLU A 90 0.05 17.12 -5.77
CA GLU A 90 -0.39 18.47 -5.44
C GLU A 90 -1.45 18.47 -4.33
N GLU A 91 -2.42 17.55 -4.42
CA GLU A 91 -3.41 17.33 -3.36
C GLU A 91 -2.74 16.99 -2.02
N ILE A 92 -1.79 16.05 -1.99
CA ILE A 92 -1.08 15.65 -0.75
C ILE A 92 -0.31 16.84 -0.15
N ASN A 93 0.35 17.65 -0.98
CA ASN A 93 1.06 18.84 -0.50
C ASN A 93 0.09 19.89 0.08
N SER A 94 -1.13 19.99 -0.48
CA SER A 94 -2.16 20.95 -0.04
C SER A 94 -2.84 20.57 1.27
N LEU A 95 -2.75 19.31 1.72
CA LEU A 95 -3.34 18.84 2.97
C LEU A 95 -2.56 19.37 4.18
N SER A 96 -2.91 20.56 4.66
CA SER A 96 -2.27 21.18 5.84
C SER A 96 -2.51 20.44 7.16
N LEU A 97 -3.43 19.48 7.20
CA LEU A 97 -3.87 18.76 8.41
C LEU A 97 -2.98 17.59 8.84
N PHE A 98 -2.06 17.12 7.98
CA PHE A 98 -1.14 16.02 8.31
C PHE A 98 0.26 16.51 8.67
N ASP A 99 0.87 15.85 9.66
CA ASP A 99 2.29 15.96 9.97
C ASP A 99 3.16 15.47 8.80
N GLY A 100 4.42 15.93 8.76
CA GLY A 100 5.35 15.68 7.65
C GLY A 100 5.54 14.19 7.32
N ASP A 101 5.54 13.33 8.32
CA ASP A 101 5.77 11.89 8.17
C ASP A 101 4.68 11.18 7.35
N ILE A 102 3.40 11.50 7.59
CA ILE A 102 2.27 10.93 6.83
C ILE A 102 2.29 11.43 5.38
N LYS A 103 2.66 12.70 5.16
CA LYS A 103 2.79 13.27 3.81
C LYS A 103 3.89 12.59 3.01
N ASP A 104 5.03 12.34 3.64
CA ASP A 104 6.16 11.68 3.00
C ASP A 104 5.83 10.23 2.63
N ARG A 105 5.09 9.51 3.49
CA ARG A 105 4.58 8.16 3.20
C ARG A 105 3.55 8.13 2.06
N LEU A 106 2.61 9.07 2.03
CA LEU A 106 1.63 9.19 0.94
C LEU A 106 2.31 9.59 -0.38
N ARG A 107 3.26 10.51 -0.34
CA ARG A 107 4.08 10.88 -1.50
C ARG A 107 4.85 9.68 -2.02
N SER A 108 5.54 8.93 -1.16
CA SER A 108 6.24 7.70 -1.57
C SER A 108 5.27 6.70 -2.21
N THR A 109 4.09 6.48 -1.64
CA THR A 109 3.06 5.60 -2.21
C THR A 109 2.60 6.02 -3.62
N VAL A 110 2.46 7.32 -3.87
CA VAL A 110 2.04 7.84 -5.18
C VAL A 110 3.18 7.83 -6.21
N THR A 111 4.41 8.12 -5.77
CA THR A 111 5.60 8.30 -6.62
C THR A 111 6.32 6.99 -6.90
N ASP A 112 6.57 6.20 -5.86
CA ASP A 112 7.29 4.92 -5.91
C ASP A 112 6.36 3.75 -6.24
N GLY A 113 5.06 4.02 -6.20
CA GLY A 113 3.99 3.06 -6.34
C GLY A 113 3.54 2.50 -5.01
N CYS A 114 2.39 1.88 -5.05
CA CYS A 114 1.80 1.19 -3.91
C CYS A 114 2.62 -0.05 -3.60
N GLY A 115 3.75 0.17 -2.94
CA GLY A 115 4.58 -0.87 -2.38
C GLY A 115 3.79 -1.56 -1.29
N CYS A 116 3.28 -2.76 -1.61
CA CYS A 116 3.37 -4.00 -0.84
C CYS A 116 2.89 -4.08 0.62
N ALA A 117 2.64 -2.99 1.34
CA ALA A 117 2.32 -3.07 2.76
C ALA A 117 0.81 -3.17 3.05
N THR A 118 -0.06 -2.65 2.18
CA THR A 118 -1.49 -2.50 2.54
C THR A 118 -2.48 -3.20 1.60
N VAL A 119 -2.00 -3.79 0.51
CA VAL A 119 -2.82 -4.60 -0.41
C VAL A 119 -2.38 -6.08 -0.42
N ALA A 120 -1.27 -6.41 0.24
CA ALA A 120 -0.73 -7.76 0.25
C ALA A 120 -1.37 -8.65 1.34
N ASP A 121 -1.86 -8.08 2.45
CA ASP A 121 -2.45 -8.88 3.54
C ASP A 121 -3.76 -9.62 3.17
N ALA A 122 -4.40 -9.28 2.05
CA ALA A 122 -5.57 -10.01 1.55
C ALA A 122 -5.22 -11.23 0.67
N TYR A 123 -3.95 -11.40 0.25
CA TYR A 123 -3.54 -12.46 -0.69
C TYR A 123 -2.16 -13.10 -0.41
N ILE A 124 -1.45 -12.70 0.65
CA ILE A 124 -0.22 -13.38 1.07
C ILE A 124 -0.60 -14.75 1.64
N THR A 125 -0.17 -15.83 0.97
CA THR A 125 -0.33 -17.17 1.51
C THR A 125 0.72 -17.45 2.59
N ASP A 126 0.47 -18.44 3.44
CA ASP A 126 1.42 -18.88 4.48
C ASP A 126 2.82 -19.19 3.90
N ILE A 127 2.89 -19.71 2.68
CA ILE A 127 4.14 -19.99 1.96
C ILE A 127 4.92 -18.69 1.70
N THR A 128 4.24 -17.65 1.21
CA THR A 128 4.87 -16.36 0.94
C THR A 128 5.32 -15.68 2.23
N THR A 129 4.54 -15.75 3.31
CA THR A 129 4.95 -15.22 4.63
C THR A 129 6.22 -15.90 5.13
N GLN A 130 6.29 -17.24 5.05
CA GLN A 130 7.48 -17.99 5.45
C GLN A 130 8.70 -17.65 4.57
N ALA A 131 8.50 -17.48 3.26
CA ALA A 131 9.56 -17.04 2.37
C ALA A 131 10.08 -15.64 2.74
N ILE A 132 9.19 -14.68 3.07
CA ILE A 132 9.58 -13.35 3.55
C ILE A 132 10.38 -13.45 4.84
N ALA A 133 9.93 -14.25 5.81
CA ALA A 133 10.63 -14.43 7.08
C ALA A 133 12.05 -14.99 6.89
N ILE A 134 12.23 -15.94 5.96
CA ILE A 134 13.55 -16.47 5.62
C ILE A 134 14.45 -15.39 5.02
N LEU A 135 13.92 -14.56 4.09
CA LEU A 135 14.69 -13.46 3.52
C LEU A 135 15.07 -12.41 4.58
N GLN A 136 14.13 -11.99 5.42
CA GLN A 136 14.35 -11.03 6.50
C GLN A 136 15.36 -11.53 7.55
N SER A 137 15.52 -12.84 7.70
CA SER A 137 16.52 -13.43 8.60
C SER A 137 17.96 -13.32 8.09
N VAL A 138 18.17 -12.92 6.83
CA VAL A 138 19.50 -12.76 6.24
C VAL A 138 20.19 -11.53 6.85
N PRO A 139 21.38 -11.69 7.47
CA PRO A 139 22.12 -10.55 8.01
C PRO A 139 22.41 -9.50 6.93
N GLY A 140 22.15 -8.24 7.24
CA GLY A 140 22.40 -7.12 6.32
C GLY A 140 21.39 -6.98 5.18
N ILE A 141 20.23 -7.65 5.25
CA ILE A 141 19.14 -7.41 4.30
C ILE A 141 18.49 -6.05 4.56
N THR A 142 18.46 -5.23 3.53
CA THR A 142 17.84 -3.89 3.54
C THR A 142 16.65 -3.89 2.59
N PRO A 143 15.54 -3.22 2.93
CA PRO A 143 14.40 -3.10 2.02
C PRO A 143 14.80 -2.50 0.67
N ALA A 144 14.40 -3.16 -0.42
CA ALA A 144 14.65 -2.70 -1.79
C ALA A 144 13.50 -1.86 -2.33
N HIS A 145 13.83 -0.95 -3.25
CA HIS A 145 12.86 -0.05 -3.82
C HIS A 145 12.07 -0.72 -4.96
N HIS A 146 10.79 -0.36 -5.12
CA HIS A 146 9.94 -0.94 -6.17
C HIS A 146 10.46 -0.68 -7.60
N ARG A 147 11.19 0.42 -7.81
CA ARG A 147 11.81 0.73 -9.11
C ARG A 147 12.76 -0.37 -9.59
N ASP A 148 13.42 -1.04 -8.66
CA ASP A 148 14.43 -2.08 -8.93
C ASP A 148 13.77 -3.41 -9.32
N PHE A 149 12.49 -3.60 -8.98
CA PHE A 149 11.69 -4.77 -9.32
C PHE A 149 11.59 -5.00 -10.83
N LYS A 150 11.48 -3.91 -11.61
CA LYS A 150 11.38 -4.00 -13.08
C LYS A 150 12.60 -4.65 -13.73
N SER A 151 13.77 -4.53 -13.08
CA SER A 151 15.02 -5.09 -13.56
C SER A 151 15.25 -6.53 -13.09
N ALA A 152 14.43 -7.01 -12.15
CA ALA A 152 14.56 -8.35 -11.59
C ALA A 152 13.92 -9.40 -12.49
N ASN A 153 14.61 -10.52 -12.69
CA ASN A 153 14.12 -11.63 -13.49
C ASN A 153 13.65 -12.78 -12.59
N PRO A 154 12.53 -13.46 -12.91
CA PRO A 154 12.07 -14.60 -12.15
C PRO A 154 13.03 -15.78 -12.28
N ILE A 155 13.43 -16.36 -11.14
CA ILE A 155 14.33 -17.52 -11.06
C ILE A 155 13.64 -18.80 -10.59
N MET A 156 12.46 -18.68 -9.97
CA MET A 156 11.58 -19.80 -9.61
C MET A 156 10.18 -19.29 -9.26
N ARG A 157 9.22 -20.20 -9.20
CA ARG A 157 7.88 -19.96 -8.67
C ARG A 157 7.62 -20.90 -7.51
N LEU A 158 7.04 -20.38 -6.44
CA LEU A 158 6.62 -21.14 -5.27
C LEU A 158 5.29 -21.84 -5.57
N ARG A 159 4.92 -22.80 -4.69
CA ARG A 159 3.68 -23.60 -4.81
C ARG A 159 2.39 -22.78 -4.80
N ASP A 160 2.43 -21.57 -4.23
CA ASP A 160 1.31 -20.62 -4.21
C ASP A 160 1.24 -19.70 -5.44
N GLY A 161 2.16 -19.87 -6.39
CA GLY A 161 2.26 -19.04 -7.60
C GLY A 161 3.16 -17.82 -7.45
N THR A 162 3.67 -17.54 -6.24
CA THR A 162 4.59 -16.42 -5.99
C THR A 162 5.90 -16.62 -6.74
N ALA A 163 6.31 -15.62 -7.53
CA ALA A 163 7.57 -15.65 -8.26
C ALA A 163 8.70 -15.05 -7.41
N VAL A 164 9.77 -15.80 -7.22
CA VAL A 164 11.01 -15.26 -6.65
C VAL A 164 11.83 -14.68 -7.81
N ARG A 165 12.12 -13.39 -7.74
CA ARG A 165 12.89 -12.66 -8.75
C ARG A 165 14.20 -12.19 -8.14
N THR A 166 15.26 -12.18 -8.94
CA THR A 166 16.56 -11.65 -8.51
C THR A 166 17.08 -10.65 -9.50
N TRP A 167 17.83 -9.67 -8.99
CA TRP A 167 18.52 -8.69 -9.80
C TRP A 167 19.90 -8.43 -9.22
N LYS A 168 20.89 -8.27 -10.09
CA LYS A 168 22.20 -7.73 -9.72
C LYS A 168 22.31 -6.36 -10.37
N ASN A 169 22.41 -5.32 -9.55
CA ASN A 169 22.53 -3.97 -10.05
C ASN A 169 23.90 -3.75 -10.73
N PRO A 170 24.11 -2.64 -11.47
CA PRO A 170 25.36 -2.38 -12.18
C PRO A 170 26.61 -2.33 -11.30
N VAL A 171 26.45 -2.07 -10.00
CA VAL A 171 27.54 -2.08 -9.01
C VAL A 171 27.69 -3.43 -8.30
N GLY A 172 26.98 -4.47 -8.75
CA GLY A 172 27.17 -5.85 -8.31
C GLY A 172 26.44 -6.25 -7.01
N VAL A 173 25.55 -5.42 -6.50
CA VAL A 173 24.75 -5.68 -5.27
C VAL A 173 23.57 -6.59 -5.61
N ASP A 174 23.41 -7.65 -4.83
CA ASP A 174 22.36 -8.66 -5.02
C ASP A 174 21.03 -8.18 -4.42
N HIS A 175 19.98 -8.25 -5.24
CA HIS A 175 18.61 -7.94 -4.88
C HIS A 175 17.73 -9.18 -5.08
N VAL A 176 16.75 -9.32 -4.20
CA VAL A 176 15.71 -10.34 -4.24
C VAL A 176 14.34 -9.68 -4.14
N PHE A 177 13.38 -10.20 -4.88
CA PHE A 177 12.00 -9.76 -4.85
C PHE A 177 11.07 -10.97 -4.85
N LEU A 178 9.90 -10.82 -4.24
CA LEU A 178 8.78 -11.75 -4.38
C LEU A 178 7.66 -11.04 -5.13
N ALA A 179 7.02 -11.73 -6.08
CA ALA A 179 5.92 -11.21 -6.87
C ALA A 179 4.71 -12.14 -6.82
N ASP A 180 3.49 -11.60 -6.81
CA ASP A 180 2.25 -12.38 -6.85
C ASP A 180 2.01 -13.00 -8.24
N GLY A 181 0.92 -13.78 -8.36
CA GLY A 181 0.50 -14.37 -9.64
C GLY A 181 0.15 -13.36 -10.75
N ASN A 182 -0.06 -12.08 -10.41
CA ASN A 182 -0.34 -10.97 -11.33
C ASN A 182 0.91 -10.10 -11.57
N ASP A 183 2.09 -10.60 -11.22
CA ASP A 183 3.38 -9.92 -11.33
C ASP A 183 3.51 -8.61 -10.53
N ARG A 184 2.77 -8.50 -9.43
CA ARG A 184 2.90 -7.39 -8.49
C ARG A 184 3.91 -7.74 -7.41
N MET A 185 4.84 -6.84 -7.13
CA MET A 185 5.79 -7.00 -6.04
C MET A 185 5.04 -7.18 -4.72
N ILE A 186 5.46 -8.17 -3.93
CA ILE A 186 5.02 -8.43 -2.55
C ILE A 186 6.14 -8.07 -1.57
N TYR A 187 7.39 -8.37 -1.92
CA TYR A 187 8.55 -8.11 -1.09
C TYR A 187 9.75 -7.72 -1.96
N GLY A 188 10.63 -6.87 -1.42
CA GLY A 188 11.89 -6.50 -2.03
C GLY A 188 12.97 -6.30 -0.97
N GLY A 189 14.13 -6.91 -1.17
CA GLY A 189 15.28 -6.76 -0.29
C GLY A 189 16.58 -6.84 -1.07
N TYR A 190 17.64 -6.22 -0.54
CA TYR A 190 18.97 -6.32 -1.10
C TYR A 190 20.01 -6.51 0.01
N VAL A 191 21.14 -7.09 -0.35
CA VAL A 191 22.26 -7.32 0.57
C VAL A 191 23.55 -6.76 0.00
N GLY A 192 24.38 -6.18 0.86
CA GLY A 192 25.74 -5.80 0.48
C GLY A 192 26.61 -7.02 0.13
N TRP A 193 27.72 -6.80 -0.58
CA TRP A 193 28.58 -7.87 -1.12
C TRP A 193 29.02 -8.92 -0.08
N ILE A 194 29.22 -8.51 1.18
CA ILE A 194 29.63 -9.40 2.28
C ILE A 194 28.56 -10.45 2.61
N HIS A 195 27.29 -10.14 2.32
CA HIS A 195 26.14 -10.98 2.67
C HIS A 195 25.50 -11.67 1.45
N SER A 196 26.06 -11.52 0.24
CA SER A 196 25.60 -12.18 -0.99
C SER A 196 25.49 -13.71 -0.83
N GLN A 197 26.43 -14.33 -0.12
CA GLN A 197 26.38 -15.77 0.15
C GLN A 197 25.19 -16.14 1.04
N GLY A 198 24.90 -15.34 2.07
CA GLY A 198 23.77 -15.56 2.97
C GLY A 198 22.43 -15.44 2.24
N LEU A 199 22.30 -14.45 1.34
CA LEU A 199 21.11 -14.31 0.51
C LEU A 199 20.93 -15.51 -0.43
N ASN A 200 21.99 -15.98 -1.08
CA ASN A 200 21.92 -17.16 -1.95
C ASN A 200 21.52 -18.43 -1.19
N GLN A 201 22.00 -18.59 0.06
CA GLN A 201 21.59 -19.69 0.94
C GLN A 201 20.11 -19.60 1.31
N ALA A 202 19.60 -18.41 1.62
CA ALA A 202 18.19 -18.18 1.91
C ALA A 202 17.31 -18.50 0.69
N ILE A 203 17.70 -18.06 -0.51
CA ILE A 203 17.00 -18.39 -1.76
C ILE A 203 17.02 -19.90 -2.03
N ALA A 204 18.15 -20.57 -1.81
CA ALA A 204 18.24 -22.02 -1.97
C ALA A 204 17.37 -22.78 -0.96
N LYS A 205 17.25 -22.27 0.28
CA LYS A 205 16.34 -22.79 1.30
C LYS A 205 14.89 -22.63 0.87
N ILE A 206 14.50 -21.43 0.40
CA ILE A 206 13.15 -21.17 -0.11
C ILE A 206 12.80 -22.11 -1.27
N ARG A 207 13.75 -22.34 -2.19
CA ARG A 207 13.57 -23.30 -3.29
C ARG A 207 13.28 -24.70 -2.79
N ARG A 208 14.04 -25.16 -1.78
CA ARG A 208 13.90 -26.50 -1.22
C ARG A 208 12.57 -26.69 -0.50
N ASP A 209 12.15 -25.68 0.24
CA ASP A 209 11.04 -25.80 1.18
C ASP A 209 9.68 -25.46 0.51
N PHE A 210 9.66 -24.65 -0.55
CA PHE A 210 8.42 -24.05 -1.08
C PHE A 210 8.21 -24.14 -2.60
N THR A 211 9.18 -24.66 -3.37
CA THR A 211 8.97 -25.01 -4.79
C THR A 211 8.52 -26.46 -4.89
#